data_AF-A0A1C6EBY8-F1
#
_entry.id   AF-A0A1C6EBY8-F1
#
_cell.length_a   1.000
_cell.length_b   1.000
_cell.length_c   1.000
_cell.angle_alpha   90.00
_cell.angle_beta   90.00
_cell.angle_gamma   90.00
#
_symmetry.space_group_name_H-M   'P 1'
#
loop_
_entity.id
_entity.type
_entity.pdbx_description
1 polymer ?
#
loop_
_entity_poly.entity_id
_entity_poly.type
_entity_poly.pdbx_seq_one_letter_code
_entity_poly.pdbx_strand_id
1 'polypeptide(L)'
;MEKKDHLSELMSVTMEHVRAMADANTIIGTPIQADGVTLIPVSRLSFGIAGGGTEFSTKKQPASDPAFGGGSGASAKLEPVAFLILRGGSVKLLPVAPPPATTVDRVIEAVPEVVDKVTDFIEKQQEKKAQEAERADFAE
;
A
#
# COMPACT_ATOMS: atom_id res chain seq x y z
N MET A 1 -38.89 16.24 -10.81
CA MET A 1 -38.00 15.16 -11.24
C MET A 1 -36.59 15.69 -11.06
N GLU A 2 -35.93 15.36 -9.95
CA GLU A 2 -34.55 15.81 -9.70
C GLU A 2 -33.62 15.19 -10.74
N LYS A 3 -32.83 16.03 -11.40
CA LYS A 3 -31.76 15.61 -12.29
C LYS A 3 -30.70 14.99 -11.38
N LYS A 4 -30.71 13.66 -11.25
CA LYS A 4 -29.67 12.92 -10.54
C LYS A 4 -28.36 13.17 -11.27
N ASP A 5 -27.56 14.04 -10.70
CA ASP A 5 -26.22 14.34 -11.18
C ASP A 5 -25.40 13.03 -11.14
N HIS A 6 -24.69 12.70 -12.21
CA HIS A 6 -23.95 11.42 -12.31
C HIS A 6 -22.91 11.28 -11.18
N LEU A 7 -22.44 12.41 -10.65
CA LEU A 7 -21.61 12.47 -9.46
C LEU A 7 -22.34 12.01 -8.19
N SER A 8 -23.63 12.31 -8.06
CA SER A 8 -24.46 11.91 -6.92
C SER A 8 -24.67 10.39 -6.86
N GLU A 9 -24.81 9.74 -8.02
CA GLU A 9 -24.87 8.28 -8.10
C GLU A 9 -23.54 7.62 -7.69
N LEU A 10 -22.41 8.13 -8.20
CA LEU A 10 -21.09 7.64 -7.80
C LEU A 10 -20.84 7.83 -6.30
N MET A 11 -21.22 8.98 -5.74
CA MET A 11 -21.10 9.24 -4.31
C MET A 11 -22.00 8.31 -3.47
N SER A 12 -23.23 8.06 -3.91
CA SER A 12 -24.14 7.12 -3.20
C SER A 12 -23.57 5.70 -3.14
N VAL A 13 -23.13 5.15 -4.28
CA VAL A 13 -22.55 3.79 -4.35
C VAL A 13 -21.30 3.69 -3.47
N THR A 14 -20.51 4.75 -3.43
CA THR A 14 -19.32 4.82 -2.60
C THR A 14 -19.67 4.82 -1.10
N MET A 15 -20.63 5.65 -0.67
CA MET A 15 -21.07 5.68 0.73
C MET A 15 -21.66 4.33 1.19
N GLU A 16 -22.34 3.61 0.31
CA GLU A 16 -22.89 2.29 0.60
C GLU A 16 -21.77 1.26 0.86
N HIS A 17 -20.70 1.28 0.06
CA HIS A 17 -19.53 0.42 0.28
C HIS A 17 -18.77 0.79 1.55
N VAL A 18 -18.61 2.09 1.85
CA VAL A 18 -18.00 2.54 3.13
C VAL A 18 -18.76 1.97 4.32
N ARG A 19 -20.10 2.03 4.27
CA ARG A 19 -20.96 1.53 5.34
C ARG A 19 -20.86 0.02 5.51
N ALA A 20 -20.80 -0.72 4.40
CA ALA A 20 -20.63 -2.17 4.41
C ALA A 20 -19.26 -2.59 4.98
N MET A 21 -18.22 -1.78 4.78
CA MET A 21 -16.89 -2.06 5.29
C MET A 21 -16.68 -1.60 6.75
N ALA A 22 -17.44 -0.61 7.21
CA ALA A 22 -17.40 -0.09 8.59
C ALA A 22 -18.05 -1.03 9.63
N ASP A 23 -18.35 -2.29 9.26
CA ASP A 23 -18.90 -3.27 10.20
C ASP A 23 -17.91 -3.52 11.35
N ALA A 24 -18.32 -3.08 12.55
CA ALA A 24 -17.49 -2.99 13.76
C ALA A 24 -16.91 -4.35 14.20
N ASN A 25 -17.50 -5.46 13.73
CA ASN A 25 -17.02 -6.82 13.96
C ASN A 25 -15.66 -7.13 13.31
N THR A 26 -15.19 -6.30 12.38
CA THR A 26 -13.86 -6.47 11.76
C THR A 26 -12.74 -5.86 12.61
N ILE A 27 -13.09 -4.89 13.47
CA ILE A 27 -12.13 -4.12 14.29
C ILE A 27 -11.86 -4.84 15.61
N ILE A 28 -12.88 -5.44 16.21
CA ILE A 28 -12.78 -6.28 17.40
C ILE A 28 -13.07 -7.73 16.97
N GLY A 29 -12.03 -8.54 16.87
CA GLY A 29 -12.14 -9.93 16.45
C GLY A 29 -12.84 -10.82 17.48
N THR A 30 -13.25 -12.01 17.04
CA THR A 30 -13.86 -13.02 17.92
C THR A 30 -12.90 -13.44 19.05
N PRO A 31 -13.36 -13.51 20.32
CA PRO A 31 -12.54 -13.96 21.43
C PRO A 31 -12.03 -15.40 21.25
N ILE A 32 -10.73 -15.60 21.45
CA ILE A 32 -10.06 -16.89 21.43
C ILE A 32 -9.77 -17.28 22.88
N GLN A 33 -10.31 -18.41 23.34
CA GLN A 33 -10.12 -18.90 24.71
C GLN A 33 -9.10 -20.04 24.72
N ALA A 34 -8.05 -19.92 25.52
CA ALA A 34 -7.03 -20.95 25.71
C ALA A 34 -6.51 -20.91 27.15
N ASP A 35 -6.49 -22.06 27.84
CA ASP A 35 -5.86 -22.23 29.17
C ASP A 35 -6.23 -21.17 30.22
N GLY A 36 -7.51 -20.76 30.26
CA GLY A 36 -8.00 -19.74 31.20
C GLY A 36 -7.60 -18.30 30.86
N VAL A 37 -7.07 -18.08 29.65
CA VAL A 37 -6.80 -16.78 29.05
C VAL A 37 -7.76 -16.55 27.88
N THR A 38 -8.32 -15.35 27.79
CA THR A 38 -9.10 -14.90 26.64
C THR A 38 -8.29 -13.88 25.86
N LEU A 39 -8.10 -14.12 24.57
CA LEU A 39 -7.41 -13.24 23.64
C LEU A 39 -8.45 -12.62 22.69
N ILE A 40 -8.50 -11.30 22.61
CA ILE A 40 -9.36 -10.57 21.68
C ILE A 40 -8.47 -9.84 20.69
N PRO A 41 -8.44 -10.25 19.41
CA PRO A 41 -7.71 -9.53 18.38
C PRO A 41 -8.30 -8.14 18.16
N VAL A 42 -7.46 -7.12 18.09
CA VAL A 42 -7.85 -5.75 17.77
C VAL A 42 -7.12 -5.34 16.50
N SER A 43 -7.89 -4.89 15.51
CA SER A 43 -7.39 -4.43 14.21
C SER A 43 -7.84 -2.99 13.94
N ARG A 44 -7.02 -2.23 13.20
CA ARG A 44 -7.39 -0.93 12.66
C ARG A 44 -7.81 -1.11 11.20
N LEU A 45 -8.97 -0.58 10.86
CA LEU A 45 -9.46 -0.55 9.49
C LEU A 45 -9.43 0.90 8.98
N SER A 46 -8.72 1.13 7.87
CA SER A 46 -8.60 2.43 7.22
C SER A 46 -9.19 2.36 5.83
N PHE A 47 -9.93 3.39 5.42
CA PHE A 47 -10.50 3.51 4.08
C PHE A 47 -9.98 4.75 3.38
N GLY A 48 -9.70 4.63 2.09
CA GLY A 48 -9.41 5.75 1.21
C GLY A 48 -10.41 5.75 0.07
N ILE A 49 -10.98 6.89 -0.24
CA ILE A 49 -11.85 7.05 -1.41
C ILE A 49 -11.31 8.22 -2.19
N ALA A 50 -11.15 8.05 -3.48
CA ALA A 50 -10.80 9.11 -4.39
C ALA A 50 -11.69 9.02 -5.61
N GLY A 51 -12.20 10.16 -6.07
CA GLY A 51 -12.97 10.22 -7.30
C GLY A 51 -12.86 11.59 -7.92
N GLY A 52 -13.05 11.65 -9.22
CA GLY A 52 -13.01 12.87 -10.01
C GLY A 52 -13.74 12.67 -11.32
N GLY A 53 -14.41 13.71 -11.79
CA GLY A 53 -15.12 13.70 -13.05
C GLY A 53 -15.09 15.07 -13.69
N THR A 54 -15.33 15.09 -14.99
CA THR A 54 -15.44 16.29 -15.79
C THR A 54 -16.60 16.13 -16.76
N GLU A 55 -17.27 17.25 -17.03
CA GLU A 55 -18.25 17.35 -18.09
C GLU A 55 -17.61 18.06 -19.28
N PHE A 56 -17.88 17.56 -20.48
CA PHE A 56 -17.37 18.14 -21.71
C PHE A 56 -18.38 18.06 -22.84
N SER A 57 -18.40 19.10 -23.67
CA SER A 57 -19.31 19.17 -24.81
C SER A 57 -18.68 18.51 -26.04
N THR A 58 -19.39 17.54 -26.64
CA THR A 58 -18.97 16.90 -27.89
C THR A 58 -19.76 17.46 -29.07
N LYS A 59 -19.12 17.65 -30.24
CA LYS A 59 -19.74 18.19 -31.47
C LYS A 59 -20.98 17.42 -31.98
N LYS A 60 -21.21 16.20 -31.47
CA LYS A 60 -22.32 15.32 -31.83
C LYS A 60 -23.48 15.33 -30.82
N GLN A 61 -23.41 16.10 -29.74
CA GLN A 61 -24.41 16.10 -28.66
C GLN A 61 -25.04 17.50 -28.50
N PRO A 62 -26.37 17.60 -28.27
CA PRO A 62 -27.02 18.88 -28.03
C PRO A 62 -26.45 19.57 -26.77
N ALA A 63 -26.30 20.89 -26.80
CA ALA A 63 -25.72 21.69 -25.71
C ALA A 63 -26.45 21.57 -24.36
N SER A 64 -27.66 21.02 -24.36
CA SER A 64 -28.46 20.75 -23.16
C SER A 64 -28.05 19.46 -22.41
N ASP A 65 -27.14 18.67 -22.97
CA ASP A 65 -26.74 17.37 -22.44
C ASP A 65 -25.22 17.15 -22.66
N PRO A 66 -24.35 17.67 -21.76
CA PRO A 66 -22.90 17.47 -21.87
C PRO A 66 -22.51 16.02 -21.57
N ALA A 67 -21.45 15.54 -22.22
CA ALA A 67 -20.92 14.20 -21.95
C ALA A 67 -20.13 14.22 -20.64
N PHE A 68 -20.29 13.18 -19.82
CA PHE A 68 -19.57 13.01 -18.57
C PHE A 68 -18.44 12.00 -18.73
N GLY A 69 -17.25 12.34 -18.22
CA GLY A 69 -16.14 11.42 -18.04
C GLY A 69 -15.60 11.53 -16.63
N GLY A 70 -15.60 10.43 -15.90
CA GLY A 70 -15.09 10.41 -14.54
C GLY A 70 -14.68 9.02 -14.11
N GLY A 71 -13.99 8.96 -12.98
CA GLY A 71 -13.54 7.74 -12.35
C GLY A 71 -13.52 7.89 -10.83
N SER A 72 -13.78 6.80 -10.15
CA SER A 72 -13.68 6.69 -8.70
C SER A 72 -12.94 5.42 -8.32
N GLY A 73 -12.28 5.44 -7.17
CA GLY A 73 -11.59 4.33 -6.57
C GLY A 73 -11.75 4.36 -5.06
N ALA A 74 -11.77 3.17 -4.46
CA ALA A 74 -11.77 3.00 -3.03
C ALA A 74 -10.64 2.03 -2.64
N SER A 75 -10.08 2.23 -1.46
CA SER A 75 -9.08 1.36 -0.85
C SER A 75 -9.48 1.05 0.60
N ALA A 76 -9.09 -0.13 1.05
CA ALA A 76 -9.23 -0.57 2.43
C ALA A 76 -7.89 -1.10 2.92
N LYS A 77 -7.55 -0.83 4.16
CA LYS A 77 -6.40 -1.39 4.84
C LYS A 77 -6.81 -1.90 6.20
N LEU A 78 -6.70 -3.20 6.42
CA LEU A 78 -6.88 -3.84 7.72
C LEU A 78 -5.51 -4.16 8.33
N GLU A 79 -5.23 -3.61 9.50
CA GLU A 79 -3.95 -3.79 10.20
C GLU A 79 -4.19 -4.37 11.60
N PRO A 80 -3.62 -5.53 11.97
CA PRO A 80 -3.67 -6.00 13.35
C PRO A 80 -2.83 -5.06 14.23
N VAL A 81 -3.45 -4.47 15.25
CA VAL A 81 -2.76 -3.50 16.13
C VAL A 81 -2.42 -4.08 17.49
N ALA A 82 -3.24 -4.98 18.02
CA ALA A 82 -3.02 -5.54 19.35
C ALA A 82 -3.84 -6.81 19.62
N PHE A 83 -3.50 -7.50 20.70
CA PHE A 83 -4.35 -8.47 21.38
C PHE A 83 -4.74 -7.94 22.76
N LEU A 84 -6.03 -7.96 23.08
CA LEU A 84 -6.50 -7.78 24.46
C LEU A 84 -6.47 -9.13 25.16
N ILE A 85 -5.73 -9.22 26.25
CA ILE A 85 -5.52 -10.43 27.03
C ILE A 85 -6.30 -10.29 28.33
N LEU A 86 -7.29 -11.17 28.56
CA LEU A 86 -7.98 -11.30 29.84
C LEU A 86 -7.53 -12.58 30.53
N ARG A 87 -7.04 -12.46 31.76
CA ARG A 87 -6.67 -13.61 32.61
C ARG A 87 -7.00 -13.33 34.06
N GLY A 88 -7.83 -14.17 34.67
CA GLY A 88 -8.13 -14.09 36.11
C GLY A 88 -8.60 -12.70 36.59
N GLY A 89 -9.40 -11.99 35.79
CA GLY A 89 -9.89 -10.64 36.10
C GLY A 89 -8.93 -9.50 35.75
N SER A 90 -7.70 -9.78 35.32
CA SER A 90 -6.79 -8.78 34.77
C SER A 90 -6.97 -8.61 33.26
N VAL A 91 -6.83 -7.37 32.77
CA VAL A 91 -6.87 -7.01 31.35
C VAL A 91 -5.53 -6.39 30.96
N LYS A 92 -4.91 -6.89 29.89
CA LYS A 92 -3.65 -6.37 29.36
C LYS A 92 -3.73 -6.24 27.84
N LEU A 93 -3.31 -5.10 27.30
CA LEU A 93 -3.20 -4.90 25.85
C LEU A 93 -1.77 -5.22 25.42
N LEU A 94 -1.63 -6.12 24.45
CA LEU A 94 -0.35 -6.51 23.85
C LEU A 94 -0.31 -5.99 22.41
N PRO A 95 0.45 -4.93 22.11
CA PRO A 95 0.59 -4.42 20.75
C PRO A 95 1.23 -5.48 19.85
N VAL A 96 0.71 -5.61 18.62
CA VAL A 96 1.42 -6.32 17.56
C VAL A 96 2.47 -5.35 17.05
N ALA A 97 3.75 -5.62 17.28
CA ALA A 97 4.82 -4.84 16.69
C ALA A 97 4.60 -4.85 15.16
N PRO A 98 4.67 -3.69 14.47
CA PRO A 98 4.61 -3.70 13.02
C PRO A 98 5.71 -4.68 12.53
N PRO A 99 5.42 -5.51 11.51
CA PRO A 99 6.49 -6.15 10.77
C PRO A 99 7.51 -5.06 10.40
N PRO A 100 8.83 -5.31 10.36
CA PRO A 100 9.81 -4.30 9.97
C PRO A 100 9.37 -3.67 8.63
N ALA A 101 8.78 -2.48 8.73
CA ALA A 101 7.97 -1.86 7.67
C ALA A 101 8.76 -0.81 6.90
N THR A 102 10.05 -0.65 7.18
CA THR A 102 10.88 0.34 6.53
C THR A 102 11.78 -0.36 5.52
N THR A 103 11.53 -0.08 4.24
CA THR A 103 12.50 -0.32 3.16
C THR A 103 13.89 0.27 3.52
N VAL A 104 13.94 1.25 4.41
CA VAL A 104 15.17 1.80 4.99
C VAL A 104 16.02 0.74 5.69
N ASP A 105 15.42 -0.23 6.41
CA ASP A 105 16.18 -1.30 7.08
C ASP A 105 16.79 -2.27 6.05
N ARG A 106 16.09 -2.51 4.93
CA ARG A 106 16.61 -3.31 3.80
C ARG A 106 17.70 -2.60 3.00
N VAL A 107 17.65 -1.26 2.91
CA VAL A 107 18.69 -0.48 2.23
C VAL A 107 20.01 -0.57 2.99
N ILE A 108 20.00 -0.54 4.33
CA ILE A 108 21.22 -0.69 5.13
C ILE A 108 21.83 -2.08 4.96
N GLU A 109 21.00 -3.12 4.80
CA GLU A 109 21.46 -4.50 4.64
C GLU A 109 22.05 -4.79 3.24
N ALA A 110 21.64 -4.05 2.20
CA ALA A 110 22.12 -4.24 0.82
C ALA A 110 23.36 -3.41 0.44
N VAL A 111 23.75 -2.42 1.24
CA VAL A 111 24.91 -1.55 0.94
C VAL A 111 26.23 -2.31 0.82
N PRO A 112 26.59 -3.25 1.70
CA PRO A 112 27.88 -3.94 1.62
C PRO A 112 28.04 -4.72 0.31
N GLU A 113 27.03 -5.51 -0.08
CA GLU A 113 27.09 -6.36 -1.27
C GLU A 113 27.14 -5.58 -2.60
N VAL A 114 26.55 -4.37 -2.62
CA VAL A 114 26.56 -3.52 -3.82
C VAL A 114 27.92 -2.84 -4.01
N VAL A 115 28.60 -2.45 -2.91
CA VAL A 115 29.94 -1.85 -2.97
C VAL A 115 30.97 -2.86 -3.47
N ASP A 116 30.91 -4.11 -2.98
CA ASP A 116 31.82 -5.17 -3.40
C ASP A 116 31.70 -5.46 -4.91
N LYS A 117 30.47 -5.60 -5.42
CA LYS A 117 30.23 -5.86 -6.85
C LYS A 117 30.66 -4.72 -7.77
N VAL A 118 30.57 -3.47 -7.31
CA VAL A 118 31.00 -2.30 -8.08
C VAL A 118 32.52 -2.21 -8.13
N THR A 119 33.19 -2.49 -7.02
CA THR A 119 34.67 -2.52 -6.94
C THR A 119 35.23 -3.59 -7.88
N ASP A 120 34.72 -4.82 -7.79
CA ASP A 120 35.12 -5.94 -8.66
C ASP A 120 34.93 -5.63 -10.15
N PHE A 121 33.84 -4.94 -10.50
CA PHE A 121 33.56 -4.58 -11.89
C PHE A 121 34.52 -3.50 -12.40
N ILE A 122 34.87 -2.50 -11.57
CA ILE A 122 35.78 -1.42 -11.94
C ILE A 122 37.21 -1.96 -12.11
N GLU A 123 37.69 -2.80 -11.19
CA GLU A 123 39.01 -3.43 -11.29
C GLU A 123 39.12 -4.27 -12.57
N LYS A 124 38.13 -5.11 -12.85
CA LYS A 124 38.10 -5.96 -14.05
C LYS A 124 38.06 -5.16 -15.36
N GLN A 125 37.47 -3.96 -15.36
CA GLN A 125 37.48 -3.05 -16.52
C GLN A 125 38.83 -2.34 -16.68
N GLN A 126 39.50 -1.98 -15.58
CA GLN A 126 40.84 -1.40 -15.63
C GLN A 126 41.89 -2.42 -16.09
N GLU A 127 41.82 -3.66 -15.62
CA GLU A 127 42.70 -4.76 -16.07
C GLU A 127 42.53 -5.05 -17.56
N LYS A 128 41.27 -5.07 -18.06
CA LYS A 128 41.00 -5.23 -19.50
C LYS A 128 41.59 -4.10 -20.34
N LYS A 129 41.45 -2.84 -19.88
CA LYS A 129 42.03 -1.69 -20.58
C LYS A 129 43.55 -1.71 -20.57
N ALA A 130 44.18 -2.15 -19.47
CA ALA A 130 45.63 -2.29 -19.38
C ALA A 130 46.14 -3.38 -20.34
N GLN A 131 45.45 -4.53 -20.42
CA GLN A 131 45.79 -5.61 -21.36
C GLN A 131 45.59 -5.21 -22.83
N GLU A 132 44.55 -4.43 -23.15
CA GLU A 132 44.35 -3.90 -24.52
C GLU A 132 45.41 -2.86 -24.90
N ALA A 133 45.85 -2.02 -23.96
CA ALA A 133 46.91 -1.04 -24.20
C ALA A 133 48.29 -1.70 -24.40
N GLU A 134 48.63 -2.70 -23.58
CA GLU A 134 49.88 -3.46 -23.71
C GLU A 134 49.90 -4.26 -25.03
N ARG A 135 48.77 -4.87 -25.42
CA ARG A 135 48.67 -5.63 -26.68
C ARG A 135 48.72 -4.76 -27.94
N ALA A 136 48.39 -3.46 -27.83
CA ALA A 136 48.53 -2.49 -28.91
C ALA A 136 49.98 -2.01 -29.08
N ASP A 137 50.75 -1.90 -27.99
CA ASP A 137 52.16 -1.49 -27.99
C ASP A 137 53.11 -2.58 -28.56
N PHE A 138 52.71 -3.86 -28.46
CA PHE A 138 53.45 -4.99 -29.05
C PHE A 138 53.09 -5.31 -30.52
N ALA A 139 52.13 -4.57 -31.12
CA ALA A 139 51.65 -4.79 -32.49
C ALA A 139 52.13 -3.74 -33.51
N GLU A 140 52.98 -2.79 -33.07
CA GLU A 140 53.75 -1.84 -33.92
C GLU A 140 55.20 -2.32 -34.09
#